data_AF-A0A3P8W3D2-F1
#
_entry.id   AF-A0A3P8W3D2-F1
#
_cell.length_a   1.000
_cell.length_b   1.000
_cell.length_c   1.000
_cell.angle_alpha   90.00
_cell.angle_beta   90.00
_cell.angle_gamma   90.00
#
_symmetry.space_group_name_H-M   'P 1'
#
loop_
_entity.id
_entity.type
_entity.pdbx_description
1 polymer ?
#
loop_
_entity_poly.entity_id
_entity_poly.type
_entity_poly.pdbx_seq_one_letter_code
_entity_poly.pdbx_strand_id
1 'polypeptide(L)'
;LAREYCKIFSAEARAIENFGPTLDVLPVYMIYRPANTVPYATVEADLAGVYQKYCDLGQAGRTHVRTGSVVEQKCCALQHWIYQWTSGNLLLTRLEGVDTKITNVGLSVKTTGSVFEHFVSQHQCNYFCGLLGLRSLKVTESLLTPSKQKVSKSPLLQRKMAAGSSSPQMGRKAAGSPRVPRKNETLLPPTDETLNHQ
;
A
#
# COMPACT_ATOMS: atom_id res chain seq x y z
N LEU A 1 -19.69 0.09 2.23
CA LEU A 1 -18.25 -0.22 2.13
C LEU A 1 -17.42 0.54 3.16
N ALA A 2 -17.15 1.84 3.01
CA ALA A 2 -16.28 2.60 3.91
C ALA A 2 -16.61 2.46 5.41
N ARG A 3 -17.91 2.49 5.76
CA ARG A 3 -18.39 2.27 7.13
C ARG A 3 -17.97 0.94 7.74
N GLU A 4 -17.92 -0.13 6.95
CA GLU A 4 -17.57 -1.47 7.43
C GLU A 4 -16.07 -1.59 7.71
N TYR A 5 -15.22 -1.03 6.85
CA TYR A 5 -13.79 -0.88 7.15
C TYR A 5 -13.55 0.00 8.38
N CYS A 6 -14.31 1.09 8.55
CA CYS A 6 -14.23 1.94 9.73
C CYS A 6 -14.62 1.19 11.02
N LYS A 7 -15.61 0.28 11.00
CA LYS A 7 -15.92 -0.59 12.15
C LYS A 7 -14.74 -1.47 12.55
N ILE A 8 -14.06 -2.10 11.57
CA ILE A 8 -12.91 -2.99 11.80
C ILE A 8 -11.75 -2.18 12.39
N PHE A 9 -11.36 -1.09 11.72
CA PHE A 9 -10.37 -0.13 12.22
C PHE A 9 -10.69 0.35 13.66
N SER A 10 -11.95 0.67 13.93
CA SER A 10 -12.39 1.14 15.25
C SER A 10 -12.54 0.01 16.29
N ALA A 11 -12.49 -1.26 15.90
CA ALA A 11 -12.33 -2.37 16.83
C ALA A 11 -10.86 -2.52 17.24
N GLU A 12 -9.94 -2.53 16.27
CA GLU A 12 -8.49 -2.57 16.50
C GLU A 12 -8.01 -1.35 17.30
N ALA A 13 -8.40 -0.14 16.89
CA ALA A 13 -8.03 1.09 17.58
C ALA A 13 -8.54 1.17 19.02
N ARG A 14 -9.67 0.51 19.35
CA ARG A 14 -10.21 0.47 20.72
C ARG A 14 -9.45 -0.50 21.62
N ALA A 15 -8.72 -1.46 21.06
CA ALA A 15 -7.82 -2.33 21.83
C ALA A 15 -6.51 -1.62 22.23
N ILE A 16 -6.26 -0.41 21.73
CA ILE A 16 -5.08 0.41 22.03
C ILE A 16 -5.48 1.53 23.00
N GLU A 17 -5.11 1.37 24.27
CA GLU A 17 -5.43 2.32 25.37
C GLU A 17 -5.16 3.79 25.01
N ASN A 18 -3.97 4.07 24.47
CA ASN A 18 -3.53 5.42 24.10
C ASN A 18 -4.19 5.99 22.83
N PHE A 19 -5.08 5.26 22.15
CA PHE A 19 -5.78 5.77 20.97
C PHE A 19 -6.91 6.75 21.36
N GLY A 20 -7.59 6.53 22.49
CA GLY A 20 -8.76 7.30 22.90
C GLY A 20 -9.95 7.14 21.92
N PRO A 21 -10.85 8.15 21.79
CA PRO A 21 -12.06 8.04 20.98
C PRO A 21 -11.80 7.62 19.52
N THR A 22 -12.47 6.57 19.06
CA THR A 22 -12.33 6.05 17.69
C THR A 22 -13.19 6.83 16.70
N LEU A 23 -12.83 6.77 15.41
CA LEU A 23 -13.68 7.28 14.33
C LEU A 23 -14.97 6.46 14.19
N ASP A 24 -16.04 7.09 13.70
CA ASP A 24 -17.32 6.43 13.42
C ASP A 24 -17.94 7.05 12.17
N VAL A 25 -18.05 6.26 11.10
CA VAL A 25 -18.70 6.69 9.85
C VAL A 25 -20.21 6.53 9.99
N LEU A 26 -20.96 7.62 9.79
CA LEU A 26 -22.41 7.61 9.89
C LEU A 26 -23.06 6.65 8.88
N PRO A 27 -24.19 6.01 9.23
CA PRO A 27 -25.03 5.35 8.26
C PRO A 27 -25.82 6.39 7.45
N VAL A 28 -25.72 6.31 6.12
CA VAL A 28 -26.56 7.06 5.18
C VAL A 28 -27.64 6.12 4.66
N TYR A 29 -28.89 6.56 4.71
CA TYR A 29 -30.08 5.83 4.25
C TYR A 29 -30.66 6.52 3.02
N MET A 30 -31.23 5.74 2.09
CA MET A 30 -32.02 6.28 0.99
C MET A 30 -33.50 6.18 1.32
N ILE A 31 -34.22 7.30 1.20
CA ILE A 31 -35.68 7.38 1.39
C ILE A 31 -36.39 7.62 0.06
N TYR A 32 -37.59 7.05 -0.08
CA TYR A 32 -38.50 7.31 -1.19
C TYR A 32 -39.60 8.29 -0.77
N ARG A 33 -39.95 9.22 -1.64
CA ARG A 33 -40.85 10.36 -1.40
C ARG A 33 -41.83 10.52 -2.56
N PRO A 34 -42.96 9.78 -2.59
CA PRO A 34 -43.85 9.72 -3.75
C PRO A 34 -44.53 11.05 -4.11
N ALA A 35 -44.66 11.98 -3.15
CA ALA A 35 -45.27 13.29 -3.36
C ALA A 35 -44.27 14.39 -3.82
N ASN A 36 -43.01 14.04 -4.11
CA ASN A 36 -41.97 15.00 -4.47
C ASN A 36 -41.43 14.77 -5.88
N THR A 37 -41.19 15.87 -6.62
CA THR A 37 -40.55 15.86 -7.95
C THR A 37 -39.15 15.25 -7.97
N VAL A 38 -38.47 15.24 -6.82
CA VAL A 38 -37.24 14.48 -6.57
C VAL A 38 -37.58 13.33 -5.62
N PRO A 39 -37.95 12.14 -6.15
CA PRO A 39 -38.57 11.07 -5.37
C PRO A 39 -37.61 10.28 -4.49
N TYR A 40 -36.29 10.42 -4.69
CA TYR A 40 -35.28 9.81 -3.84
C TYR A 40 -34.45 10.89 -3.12
N ALA A 41 -34.10 10.64 -1.86
CA ALA A 41 -33.17 11.47 -1.11
C ALA A 41 -32.32 10.62 -0.17
N THR A 42 -31.14 11.11 0.18
CA THR A 42 -30.31 10.56 1.26
C THR A 42 -30.64 11.25 2.57
N VAL A 43 -30.64 10.50 3.67
CA VAL A 43 -30.76 11.00 5.04
C VAL A 43 -29.74 10.31 5.94
N GLU A 44 -29.17 11.06 6.88
CA GLU A 44 -28.23 10.60 7.90
C GLU A 44 -28.48 11.36 9.20
N ALA A 45 -27.72 11.07 10.25
CA ALA A 45 -27.82 11.81 11.51
C ALA A 45 -27.20 13.21 11.37
N ASP A 46 -27.87 14.23 11.91
CA ASP A 46 -27.32 15.58 11.97
C ASP A 46 -26.08 15.64 12.89
N LEU A 47 -25.13 16.52 12.55
CA LEU A 47 -23.84 16.66 13.22
C LEU A 47 -23.70 18.03 13.88
N ALA A 48 -24.15 18.12 15.13
CA ALA A 48 -24.02 19.32 15.94
C ALA A 48 -22.53 19.62 16.28
N GLY A 49 -21.97 20.66 15.67
CA GLY A 49 -20.63 21.18 15.96
C GLY A 49 -19.97 21.85 14.76
N VAL A 50 -18.64 21.97 14.79
CA VAL A 50 -17.86 22.64 13.72
C VAL A 50 -17.48 21.63 12.64
N TYR A 51 -18.22 21.66 11.52
CA TYR A 51 -17.96 20.81 10.36
C TYR A 51 -16.57 21.09 9.75
N GLN A 52 -15.79 20.04 9.54
CA GLN A 52 -14.41 20.10 9.06
C GLN A 52 -14.16 19.08 7.95
N LYS A 53 -13.23 19.41 7.05
CA LYS A 53 -12.63 18.49 6.09
C LYS A 53 -11.29 17.99 6.66
N TYR A 54 -11.22 16.71 7.02
CA TYR A 54 -10.02 16.09 7.60
C TYR A 54 -9.07 15.51 6.54
N CYS A 55 -9.59 15.12 5.38
CA CYS A 55 -8.78 14.93 4.17
C CYS A 55 -9.60 15.24 2.91
N ASP A 56 -8.94 15.74 1.87
CA ASP A 56 -9.54 15.96 0.54
C ASP A 56 -8.46 15.76 -0.54
N LEU A 57 -8.24 14.51 -0.95
CA LEU A 57 -7.41 14.15 -2.10
C LEU A 57 -8.21 14.39 -3.39
N GLY A 58 -8.37 15.66 -3.76
CA GLY A 58 -8.97 16.06 -5.03
C GLY A 58 -8.15 15.61 -6.24
N GLN A 59 -8.62 15.91 -7.46
CA GLN A 59 -7.95 15.48 -8.71
C GLN A 59 -6.50 16.01 -8.86
N ALA A 60 -6.13 17.09 -8.19
CA ALA A 60 -4.75 17.59 -8.11
C ALA A 60 -3.86 16.83 -7.09
N GLY A 61 -4.39 15.77 -6.46
CA GLY A 61 -3.76 14.89 -5.48
C GLY A 61 -3.54 15.50 -4.08
N ARG A 62 -3.08 16.76 -4.04
CA ARG A 62 -2.42 17.43 -2.91
C ARG A 62 -3.09 17.17 -1.56
N THR A 63 -2.47 16.34 -0.72
CA THR A 63 -2.97 16.04 0.63
C THR A 63 -2.85 17.27 1.52
N HIS A 64 -3.92 18.03 1.67
CA HIS A 64 -3.89 19.29 2.43
C HIS A 64 -4.15 19.06 3.91
N VAL A 65 -3.18 18.46 4.61
CA VAL A 65 -3.13 18.47 6.08
C VAL A 65 -2.90 19.93 6.51
N ARG A 66 -3.94 20.58 7.06
CA ARG A 66 -3.94 22.02 7.36
C ARG A 66 -3.70 22.34 8.82
N THR A 67 -4.18 21.48 9.72
CA THR A 67 -4.39 21.87 11.14
C THR A 67 -3.63 20.97 12.11
N GLY A 68 -3.19 19.79 11.66
CA GLY A 68 -2.50 18.79 12.47
C GLY A 68 -3.34 18.21 13.61
N SER A 69 -4.68 18.34 13.55
CA SER A 69 -5.55 18.02 14.68
C SER A 69 -5.56 16.53 15.02
N VAL A 70 -5.94 16.16 16.25
CA VAL A 70 -6.01 14.75 16.68
C VAL A 70 -6.95 13.93 15.78
N VAL A 71 -8.06 14.51 15.32
CA VAL A 71 -8.99 13.85 14.39
C VAL A 71 -8.40 13.74 12.99
N GLU A 72 -7.74 14.79 12.49
CA GLU A 72 -7.08 14.83 11.19
C GLU A 72 -5.95 13.79 11.10
N GLN A 73 -5.16 13.64 12.17
CA GLN A 73 -4.15 12.58 12.29
C GLN A 73 -4.77 11.18 12.31
N LYS A 74 -5.89 10.98 13.02
CA LYS A 74 -6.63 9.70 13.00
C LYS A 74 -7.25 9.39 11.64
N CYS A 75 -7.72 10.39 10.91
CA CYS A 75 -8.21 10.24 9.53
C CYS A 75 -7.06 9.83 8.59
N CYS A 76 -5.91 10.48 8.69
CA CYS A 76 -4.70 10.10 7.95
C CYS A 76 -4.23 8.67 8.28
N ALA A 77 -4.33 8.25 9.55
CA ALA A 77 -4.05 6.88 9.97
C ALA A 77 -5.09 5.86 9.47
N LEU A 78 -6.37 6.21 9.39
CA LEU A 78 -7.42 5.39 8.76
C LEU A 78 -7.17 5.20 7.26
N GLN A 79 -6.74 6.24 6.54
CA GLN A 79 -6.36 6.13 5.13
C GLN A 79 -5.18 5.16 4.94
N HIS A 80 -4.15 5.25 5.79
CA HIS A 80 -2.98 4.36 5.75
C HIS A 80 -3.34 2.92 6.13
N TRP A 81 -4.15 2.73 7.18
CA TRP A 81 -4.64 1.41 7.59
C TRP A 81 -5.46 0.76 6.46
N ILE A 82 -6.41 1.48 5.85
CA ILE A 82 -7.22 0.96 4.73
C ILE A 82 -6.34 0.61 3.52
N TYR A 83 -5.38 1.46 3.17
CA TYR A 83 -4.43 1.19 2.09
C TYR A 83 -3.64 -0.10 2.37
N GLN A 84 -3.11 -0.27 3.58
CA GLN A 84 -2.35 -1.48 3.94
C GLN A 84 -3.24 -2.72 4.02
N TRP A 85 -4.41 -2.63 4.64
CA TRP A 85 -5.38 -3.72 4.83
C TRP A 85 -5.90 -4.27 3.50
N THR A 86 -6.09 -3.40 2.51
CA THR A 86 -6.56 -3.78 1.17
C THR A 86 -5.43 -4.03 0.16
N SER A 87 -4.18 -4.13 0.60
CA SER A 87 -2.99 -4.31 -0.28
C SER A 87 -2.89 -3.27 -1.40
N GLY A 88 -3.21 -2.02 -1.06
CA GLY A 88 -3.22 -0.87 -1.98
C GLY A 88 -4.35 -0.89 -3.02
N ASN A 89 -5.42 -1.67 -2.82
CA ASN A 89 -6.54 -1.74 -3.77
C ASN A 89 -7.62 -0.69 -3.53
N LEU A 90 -7.72 -0.15 -2.31
CA LEU A 90 -8.73 0.82 -1.89
C LEU A 90 -8.08 1.94 -1.08
N LEU A 91 -8.55 3.17 -1.28
CA LEU A 91 -8.11 4.35 -0.55
C LEU A 91 -9.31 5.25 -0.24
N LEU A 92 -9.41 5.79 0.98
CA LEU A 92 -10.35 6.87 1.26
C LEU A 92 -9.72 8.20 0.83
N THR A 93 -10.38 8.92 -0.07
CA THR A 93 -9.87 10.18 -0.64
C THR A 93 -10.40 11.40 0.09
N ARG A 94 -11.62 11.32 0.65
CA ARG A 94 -12.27 12.44 1.34
C ARG A 94 -12.88 11.96 2.66
N LEU A 95 -12.59 12.69 3.74
CA LEU A 95 -13.08 12.44 5.09
C LEU A 95 -13.49 13.78 5.70
N GLU A 96 -14.76 13.90 6.08
CA GLU A 96 -15.36 15.14 6.58
C GLU A 96 -16.31 14.83 7.74
N GLY A 97 -16.66 15.82 8.55
CA GLY A 97 -17.63 15.65 9.63
C GLY A 97 -17.35 16.54 10.84
N VAL A 98 -17.72 16.06 12.03
CA VAL A 98 -17.61 16.77 13.31
C VAL A 98 -17.02 15.83 14.36
N ASP A 99 -15.95 16.27 15.02
CA ASP A 99 -15.11 15.46 15.89
C ASP A 99 -14.83 14.07 15.28
N THR A 100 -15.02 12.97 16.03
CA THR A 100 -14.77 11.64 15.48
C THR A 100 -15.92 11.08 14.63
N LYS A 101 -17.01 11.83 14.41
CA LYS A 101 -18.12 11.44 13.53
C LYS A 101 -17.82 11.87 12.09
N ILE A 102 -17.83 10.89 11.20
CA ILE A 102 -17.41 11.04 9.81
C ILE A 102 -18.61 10.83 8.87
N THR A 103 -18.74 11.71 7.88
CA THR A 103 -19.71 11.65 6.77
C THR A 103 -19.01 11.94 5.42
N ASN A 104 -19.78 12.00 4.34
CA ASN A 104 -19.39 12.41 2.99
C ASN A 104 -18.18 11.64 2.40
N VAL A 105 -17.95 10.41 2.85
CA VAL A 105 -16.69 9.68 2.60
C VAL A 105 -16.45 9.43 1.12
N GLY A 106 -15.36 10.02 0.60
CA GLY A 106 -14.86 9.74 -0.74
C GLY A 106 -13.98 8.49 -0.73
N LEU A 107 -14.13 7.64 -1.74
CA LEU A 107 -13.45 6.36 -1.85
C LEU A 107 -12.97 6.15 -3.29
N SER A 108 -11.72 5.71 -3.42
CA SER A 108 -11.10 5.33 -4.69
C SER A 108 -10.69 3.86 -4.68
N VAL A 109 -10.68 3.25 -5.87
CA VAL A 109 -10.24 1.89 -6.14
C VAL A 109 -9.12 1.96 -7.19
N LYS A 110 -8.18 1.00 -7.13
CA LYS A 110 -6.90 0.98 -7.86
C LYS A 110 -6.98 1.09 -9.39
N THR A 111 -8.18 1.04 -9.98
CA THR A 111 -8.40 1.41 -11.38
C THR A 111 -8.00 2.86 -11.70
N THR A 112 -7.89 3.74 -10.69
CA THR A 112 -7.46 5.15 -10.85
C THR A 112 -6.08 5.41 -10.22
N GLY A 113 -5.01 4.96 -10.89
CA GLY A 113 -3.66 4.87 -10.31
C GLY A 113 -3.07 6.19 -9.75
N SER A 114 -3.34 7.35 -10.36
CA SER A 114 -2.69 8.62 -9.98
C SER A 114 -2.91 9.05 -8.53
N VAL A 115 -4.06 8.72 -7.94
CA VAL A 115 -4.39 9.10 -6.55
C VAL A 115 -3.63 8.24 -5.53
N PHE A 116 -3.34 6.97 -5.87
CA PHE A 116 -2.63 6.04 -4.99
C PHE A 116 -1.14 6.40 -4.88
N GLU A 117 -0.47 6.67 -6.01
CA GLU A 117 0.92 7.13 -6.02
C GLU A 117 1.09 8.47 -5.29
N HIS A 118 0.11 9.37 -5.42
CA HIS A 118 0.12 10.65 -4.71
C HIS A 118 -0.04 10.47 -3.19
N PHE A 119 -0.88 9.53 -2.75
CA PHE A 119 -1.00 9.18 -1.34
C PHE A 119 0.28 8.56 -0.79
N VAL A 120 0.89 7.59 -1.49
CA VAL A 120 2.15 6.94 -1.07
C VAL A 120 3.29 7.95 -0.90
N SER A 121 3.45 8.86 -1.86
CA SER A 121 4.53 9.86 -1.85
C SER A 121 4.31 10.97 -0.81
N GLN A 122 3.08 11.48 -0.62
CA GLN A 122 2.80 12.55 0.33
C GLN A 122 2.51 12.08 1.77
N HIS A 123 2.06 10.85 1.99
CA HIS A 123 1.77 10.36 3.34
C HIS A 123 3.02 10.40 4.24
N GLN A 124 2.81 10.91 5.44
CA GLN A 124 3.78 10.91 6.53
C GLN A 124 3.12 10.24 7.73
N CYS A 125 3.70 9.12 8.16
CA CYS A 125 3.17 8.36 9.29
C CYS A 125 3.20 9.22 10.56
N ASN A 126 2.07 9.28 11.26
CA ASN A 126 1.90 10.05 12.49
C ASN A 126 1.83 9.13 13.72
N TYR A 127 1.58 9.71 14.89
CA TYR A 127 1.45 8.99 16.17
C TYR A 127 0.48 7.79 16.09
N PHE A 128 -0.70 7.97 15.48
CA PHE A 128 -1.71 6.92 15.35
C PHE A 128 -1.32 5.85 14.31
N CYS A 129 -0.57 6.19 13.26
CA CYS A 129 0.04 5.18 12.38
C CYS A 129 1.03 4.29 13.15
N GLY A 130 1.79 4.88 14.08
CA GLY A 130 2.71 4.17 14.97
C GLY A 130 2.00 3.26 15.97
N LEU A 131 0.96 3.76 16.64
CA LEU A 131 0.10 2.96 17.53
C LEU A 131 -0.49 1.73 16.83
N LEU A 132 -0.90 1.87 15.56
CA LEU A 132 -1.46 0.79 14.74
C LEU A 132 -0.40 -0.11 14.08
N GLY A 133 0.90 0.08 14.37
CA GLY A 133 1.99 -0.75 13.83
C GLY A 133 2.11 -0.72 12.30
N LEU A 134 1.65 0.34 11.64
CA LEU A 134 1.57 0.39 10.17
C LEU A 134 2.96 0.53 9.53
N ARG A 135 3.19 -0.19 8.43
CA ARG A 135 4.46 -0.14 7.69
C ARG A 135 4.54 1.15 6.88
N SER A 136 5.68 1.83 6.97
CA SER A 136 5.93 3.06 6.19
C SER A 136 5.83 2.79 4.69
N LEU A 137 4.99 3.57 4.00
CA LEU A 137 4.71 3.39 2.58
C LEU A 137 5.98 3.60 1.71
N LYS A 138 6.85 4.53 2.12
CA LYS A 138 8.12 4.87 1.43
C LYS A 138 9.16 3.74 1.49
N VAL A 139 9.12 2.92 2.54
CA VAL A 139 9.93 1.69 2.63
C VAL A 139 9.35 0.61 1.70
N THR A 140 8.02 0.56 1.56
CA THR A 140 7.33 -0.41 0.70
C THR A 140 7.60 -0.12 -0.79
N GLU A 141 7.55 1.15 -1.20
CA GLU A 141 7.90 1.60 -2.56
C GLU A 141 9.31 1.11 -2.97
N SER A 142 10.31 1.33 -2.11
CA SER A 142 11.72 0.93 -2.34
C SER A 142 11.93 -0.60 -2.45
N LEU A 143 11.00 -1.41 -1.94
CA LEU A 143 11.03 -2.88 -2.08
C LEU A 143 10.27 -3.37 -3.32
N LEU A 144 9.26 -2.62 -3.79
CA LEU A 144 8.51 -2.92 -5.01
C LEU A 144 9.24 -2.44 -6.27
N THR A 145 10.04 -1.38 -6.19
CA THR A 145 11.03 -1.06 -7.22
C THR A 145 12.24 -1.98 -7.07
N PRO A 146 12.57 -2.85 -8.06
CA PRO A 146 13.83 -3.58 -8.03
C PRO A 146 14.98 -2.60 -8.21
N SER A 147 15.60 -2.20 -7.09
CA SER A 147 16.71 -1.25 -7.10
C SER A 147 17.85 -1.78 -7.97
N LYS A 148 18.10 -1.11 -9.10
CA LYS A 148 19.23 -1.43 -9.99
C LYS A 148 20.49 -1.33 -9.15
N GLN A 149 21.16 -2.47 -8.94
CA GLN A 149 22.27 -2.58 -8.00
C GLN A 149 23.31 -1.48 -8.26
N LYS A 150 23.68 -0.78 -7.20
CA LYS A 150 24.60 0.35 -7.23
C LYS A 150 26.02 -0.15 -7.50
N VAL A 151 26.33 -0.38 -8.79
CA VAL A 151 27.64 -0.86 -9.25
C VAL A 151 28.72 0.10 -8.74
N SER A 152 29.48 -0.36 -7.76
CA SER A 152 30.62 0.38 -7.23
C SER A 152 31.64 0.64 -8.34
N LYS A 153 32.02 1.90 -8.51
CA LYS A 153 33.17 2.29 -9.33
C LYS A 153 34.03 3.24 -8.52
N SER A 154 35.18 2.73 -8.10
CA SER A 154 36.13 3.40 -7.22
C SER A 154 36.70 4.68 -7.85
N PRO A 155 37.05 5.70 -7.03
CA PRO A 155 37.71 6.89 -7.54
C PRO A 155 39.19 6.61 -7.83
N LEU A 156 39.61 6.78 -9.10
CA LEU A 156 41.02 6.80 -9.48
C LEU A 156 41.31 7.96 -10.42
N LEU A 157 41.84 9.04 -9.84
CA LEU A 157 42.67 10.00 -10.57
C LEU A 157 44.08 9.40 -10.67
N GLN A 158 44.68 9.34 -11.86
CA GLN A 158 45.77 10.25 -12.26
C GLN A 158 46.22 9.99 -13.72
N ARG A 159 47.04 10.89 -14.27
CA ARG A 159 47.47 10.91 -15.68
C ARG A 159 49.00 11.08 -15.77
N LYS A 160 49.73 10.13 -16.37
CA LYS A 160 50.83 10.34 -17.34
C LYS A 160 51.50 9.03 -17.82
N MET A 161 52.32 9.15 -18.88
CA MET A 161 53.08 8.09 -19.55
C MET A 161 54.52 7.97 -18.97
N ALA A 162 55.13 6.78 -19.05
CA ALA A 162 56.57 6.56 -19.26
C ALA A 162 56.88 5.06 -19.58
N ALA A 163 58.08 4.76 -20.10
CA ALA A 163 58.44 3.48 -20.72
C ALA A 163 59.23 2.48 -19.83
N GLY A 164 59.25 1.20 -20.24
CA GLY A 164 60.02 0.06 -19.71
C GLY A 164 59.38 -1.25 -20.20
N SER A 165 60.02 -2.15 -20.95
CA SER A 165 61.07 -3.12 -20.53
C SER A 165 60.58 -4.07 -19.42
N SER A 166 60.54 -5.40 -19.55
CA SER A 166 60.98 -6.31 -20.65
C SER A 166 60.31 -7.71 -20.54
N SER A 167 60.42 -8.54 -21.59
CA SER A 167 60.07 -10.00 -21.59
C SER A 167 61.25 -10.85 -21.01
N PRO A 168 61.17 -12.20 -20.77
CA PRO A 168 60.58 -13.23 -21.66
C PRO A 168 60.00 -14.56 -21.06
N GLN A 169 59.61 -15.48 -21.95
CA GLN A 169 59.64 -16.97 -21.87
C GLN A 169 58.61 -17.82 -21.06
N MET A 170 57.54 -18.22 -21.76
CA MET A 170 57.32 -19.58 -22.34
C MET A 170 57.51 -20.87 -21.50
N GLY A 171 56.43 -21.65 -21.33
CA GLY A 171 56.43 -23.10 -21.09
C GLY A 171 55.00 -23.68 -20.91
N ARG A 172 54.32 -24.21 -21.95
CA ARG A 172 54.38 -25.55 -22.59
C ARG A 172 53.71 -26.73 -21.82
N LYS A 173 52.75 -27.39 -22.49
CA LYS A 173 52.12 -28.72 -22.23
C LYS A 173 51.09 -28.79 -21.07
N ALA A 174 50.06 -29.65 -21.09
CA ALA A 174 49.43 -30.45 -22.17
C ALA A 174 48.00 -30.92 -21.78
N ALA A 175 47.31 -31.60 -22.70
CA ALA A 175 45.89 -32.00 -22.64
C ALA A 175 45.50 -33.04 -21.55
N GLY A 176 44.21 -33.07 -21.19
CA GLY A 176 43.60 -34.09 -20.33
C GLY A 176 42.05 -34.07 -20.31
N SER A 177 41.42 -34.87 -21.16
CA SER A 177 39.95 -35.11 -21.29
C SER A 177 39.79 -36.31 -22.24
N PRO A 178 38.93 -37.35 -22.00
CA PRO A 178 37.46 -37.19 -22.11
C PRO A 178 36.54 -38.22 -21.38
N ARG A 179 35.20 -37.99 -21.50
CA ARG A 179 34.05 -38.96 -21.39
C ARG A 179 33.72 -39.55 -19.99
N VAL A 180 32.47 -39.69 -19.47
CA VAL A 180 31.06 -39.78 -19.97
C VAL A 180 30.67 -41.19 -20.50
N PRO A 181 29.49 -41.79 -20.21
CA PRO A 181 28.48 -41.62 -19.13
C PRO A 181 28.12 -42.99 -18.44
N ARG A 182 26.98 -43.08 -17.73
CA ARG A 182 26.14 -44.31 -17.73
C ARG A 182 24.63 -43.98 -17.70
N LYS A 183 23.82 -44.88 -18.26
CA LYS A 183 22.38 -44.72 -18.60
C LYS A 183 21.50 -45.66 -17.74
N ASN A 184 20.22 -45.31 -17.58
CA ASN A 184 18.99 -46.12 -17.40
C ASN A 184 17.87 -45.09 -17.02
N GLU A 185 16.70 -44.91 -17.66
CA GLU A 185 15.76 -45.83 -18.34
C GLU A 185 15.15 -46.84 -17.33
N THR A 186 13.83 -47.03 -17.16
CA THR A 186 12.77 -47.20 -18.19
C THR A 186 11.32 -47.14 -17.61
N LEU A 187 10.34 -46.63 -18.39
CA LEU A 187 8.85 -46.84 -18.38
C LEU A 187 7.86 -46.29 -17.29
N LEU A 188 6.61 -46.17 -17.75
CA LEU A 188 5.27 -45.83 -17.17
C LEU A 188 4.20 -46.59 -18.02
N PRO A 189 2.86 -46.53 -17.76
CA PRO A 189 2.05 -46.72 -16.54
C PRO A 189 1.36 -48.14 -16.66
N PRO A 190 0.02 -48.42 -16.70
CA PRO A 190 -1.24 -47.85 -16.16
C PRO A 190 -1.57 -48.46 -14.76
N THR A 191 -2.77 -48.65 -14.17
CA THR A 191 -4.25 -48.53 -14.42
C THR A 191 -4.91 -47.83 -13.20
N ASP A 192 -6.17 -47.37 -13.11
CA ASP A 192 -7.52 -47.56 -13.71
C ASP A 192 -8.54 -48.34 -12.82
N GLU A 193 -9.78 -47.83 -12.77
CA GLU A 193 -10.99 -48.25 -12.00
C GLU A 193 -10.90 -48.30 -10.43
N THR A 194 -11.98 -48.18 -9.61
CA THR A 194 -13.44 -48.03 -9.83
C THR A 194 -14.14 -47.16 -8.75
N LEU A 195 -15.43 -46.85 -8.97
CA LEU A 195 -16.49 -46.35 -8.06
C LEU A 195 -16.41 -46.73 -6.55
N ASN A 196 -16.93 -45.84 -5.67
CA ASN A 196 -18.20 -46.12 -4.96
C ASN A 196 -18.94 -44.86 -4.42
N HIS A 197 -20.19 -45.03 -4.02
CA HIS A 197 -21.13 -44.02 -3.51
C HIS A 197 -20.96 -43.68 -2.01
N GLN A 198 -21.29 -42.44 -1.65
CA GLN A 198 -22.38 -42.14 -0.69
C GLN A 198 -22.99 -40.77 -1.03
#